data_AF-A0A3B5MQF4-F1
#
_entry.id   AF-A0A3B5MQF4-F1
#
_cell.length_a   1.000
_cell.length_b   1.000
_cell.length_c   1.000
_cell.angle_alpha   90.00
_cell.angle_beta   90.00
_cell.angle_gamma   90.00
#
_symmetry.space_group_name_H-M   'P 1'
#
loop_
_entity.id
_entity.type
_entity.pdbx_description
1 polymer ?
#
loop_
_entity_poly.entity_id
_entity_poly.type
_entity_poly.pdbx_seq_one_letter_code
_entity_poly.pdbx_strand_id
1 'polypeptide(L)'
;MSNNAKASPWSQRPPEEACLMKKMAHVVEREFLFQSTDYEPTLPVTEKSNPLTRDIDRASASSIVKMLQACDAQMFQEKLLVFFKNSGFNRELQRLNYAPICSYVIAGGDRALFSSQEAPEDDPTLGALRLKKVSTIPCLRGKKRVLFIGVSCGLSAPFVAGQLDFCLRHPDVYTPVLVGFNPCVSLCRNEPLPGCTLTFRSVVTRMEELAKTQKAFLINPALGPEAISGSSRMKGGSATKILLEVVFSASFSRTPVTFKYAQWGYGRAVQKILFVCFSLQCGRQVCYLGWGSLGLLGLIDASECKPTFGSKHSELLFPQGPEFSISHDDFLDRVLPRLTDDDAVLLLYSDSGETSAPSRLDRLQTESELSSHSESQCEEALLKAIYQVDKLSEDIMTCSLKTHTHTAGKAKKVRQC
;
A
#
# COMPACT_ATOMS: atom_id res chain seq x y z
N MET A 1 54.18 -41.13 -16.37
CA MET A 1 53.59 -39.99 -17.12
C MET A 1 52.11 -39.91 -16.76
N SER A 2 51.80 -39.14 -15.72
CA SER A 2 50.45 -38.99 -15.18
C SER A 2 49.70 -37.87 -15.89
N ASN A 3 48.47 -38.17 -16.33
CA ASN A 3 47.57 -37.23 -17.00
C ASN A 3 47.02 -36.19 -16.02
N ASN A 4 47.30 -34.92 -16.30
CA ASN A 4 46.71 -33.76 -15.64
C ASN A 4 45.35 -33.43 -16.30
N ALA A 5 44.26 -33.93 -15.72
CA ALA A 5 42.92 -33.44 -16.04
C ALA A 5 42.64 -32.20 -15.16
N LYS A 6 42.62 -31.01 -15.76
CA LYS A 6 42.21 -29.77 -15.09
C LYS A 6 40.73 -29.87 -14.70
N ALA A 7 40.46 -29.85 -13.40
CA ALA A 7 39.12 -29.78 -12.86
C ALA A 7 38.44 -28.45 -13.22
N SER A 8 37.15 -28.53 -13.55
CA SER A 8 36.23 -27.40 -13.77
C SER A 8 36.17 -26.48 -12.55
N PRO A 9 36.14 -25.13 -12.71
CA PRO A 9 36.12 -24.17 -11.61
C PRO A 9 34.81 -24.17 -10.79
N TRP A 10 33.89 -25.10 -11.05
CA TRP A 10 32.61 -25.25 -10.34
C TRP A 10 32.65 -26.21 -9.15
N SER A 11 33.80 -26.85 -8.85
CA SER A 11 33.91 -27.90 -7.83
C SER A 11 34.39 -27.46 -6.44
N GLN A 12 34.54 -26.16 -6.19
CA GLN A 12 34.95 -25.65 -4.86
C GLN A 12 33.99 -24.56 -4.37
N ARG A 13 32.82 -24.97 -3.87
CA ARG A 13 32.02 -24.16 -2.93
C ARG A 13 32.35 -24.60 -1.50
N PRO A 14 32.48 -23.67 -0.54
CA PRO A 14 32.76 -24.02 0.85
C PRO A 14 31.59 -24.82 1.46
N PRO A 15 31.87 -25.76 2.39
CA PRO A 15 30.85 -26.65 2.98
C PRO A 15 29.76 -25.93 3.80
N GLU A 16 29.92 -24.65 4.09
CA GLU A 16 28.93 -23.84 4.83
C GLU A 16 27.65 -23.56 4.03
N GLU A 17 27.72 -23.39 2.70
CA GLU A 17 26.52 -23.15 1.87
C GLU A 17 25.61 -24.38 1.77
N ALA A 18 26.20 -25.59 1.76
CA ALA A 18 25.43 -26.84 1.74
C ALA A 18 24.78 -27.15 3.11
N CYS A 19 25.40 -26.69 4.21
CA CYS A 19 24.85 -26.80 5.56
C CYS A 19 23.67 -25.83 5.77
N LEU A 20 23.73 -24.62 5.17
CA LEU A 20 22.59 -23.70 5.13
C LEU A 20 21.42 -24.28 4.34
N MET A 21 21.65 -24.91 3.19
CA MET A 21 20.58 -25.54 2.40
C MET A 21 19.90 -26.70 3.16
N LYS A 22 20.65 -27.50 3.94
CA LYS A 22 20.07 -28.56 4.78
C LYS A 22 19.38 -28.05 6.04
N LYS A 23 19.83 -26.95 6.65
CA LYS A 23 19.11 -26.29 7.77
C LYS A 23 17.91 -25.46 7.30
N MET A 24 17.83 -25.13 6.01
CA MET A 24 16.70 -24.42 5.38
C MET A 24 15.53 -25.34 5.00
N ALA A 25 15.71 -26.67 5.02
CA ALA A 25 14.67 -27.65 4.74
C ALA A 25 13.72 -27.96 5.92
N HIS A 26 13.91 -27.33 7.09
CA HIS A 26 13.12 -27.60 8.30
C HIS A 26 12.31 -26.40 8.83
N VAL A 27 12.09 -25.38 8.01
CA VAL A 27 11.15 -24.31 8.35
C VAL A 27 9.86 -24.52 7.57
N VAL A 28 9.02 -25.40 8.12
CA VAL A 28 7.57 -25.56 7.92
C VAL A 28 7.03 -25.00 6.59
N GLU A 29 6.83 -25.89 5.62
CA GLU A 29 5.79 -25.74 4.59
C GLU A 29 4.46 -25.46 5.32
N ARG A 30 4.12 -24.18 5.50
CA ARG A 30 2.73 -23.82 5.78
C ARG A 30 2.06 -23.75 4.43
N GLU A 31 1.49 -24.87 3.98
CA GLU A 31 0.43 -24.82 2.97
C GLU A 31 -0.67 -23.92 3.55
N PHE A 32 -0.82 -22.73 2.99
CA PHE A 32 -1.88 -21.84 3.44
C PHE A 32 -3.20 -22.38 2.91
N LEU A 33 -4.23 -22.43 3.76
CA LEU A 33 -5.55 -22.95 3.38
C LEU A 33 -6.10 -22.31 2.08
N PHE A 34 -5.77 -21.05 1.80
CA PHE A 34 -6.18 -20.35 0.57
C PHE A 34 -5.46 -20.82 -0.72
N GLN A 35 -4.33 -21.53 -0.59
CA GLN A 35 -3.61 -22.16 -1.69
C GLN A 35 -4.25 -23.49 -2.10
N SER A 36 -5.10 -24.08 -1.25
CA SER A 36 -5.91 -25.24 -1.63
C SER A 36 -6.87 -24.87 -2.75
N THR A 37 -6.97 -25.75 -3.76
CA THR A 37 -7.91 -25.61 -4.88
C THR A 37 -9.37 -25.62 -4.43
N ASP A 38 -9.66 -26.15 -3.24
CA ASP A 38 -11.01 -26.31 -2.71
C ASP A 38 -11.48 -25.10 -1.88
N TYR A 39 -10.57 -24.18 -1.56
CA TYR A 39 -10.92 -22.99 -0.77
C TYR A 39 -11.43 -21.87 -1.66
N GLU A 40 -12.74 -21.62 -1.62
CA GLU A 40 -13.42 -20.62 -2.45
C GLU A 40 -13.03 -20.72 -3.94
N PRO A 41 -13.27 -21.88 -4.58
CA PRO A 41 -12.71 -22.21 -5.90
C PRO A 41 -13.20 -21.31 -7.04
N THR A 42 -14.35 -20.66 -6.85
CA THR A 42 -14.97 -19.78 -7.85
C THR A 42 -14.43 -18.36 -7.80
N LEU A 43 -13.67 -17.99 -6.76
CA LEU A 43 -13.16 -16.64 -6.56
C LEU A 43 -11.68 -16.53 -6.95
N PRO A 44 -11.28 -15.45 -7.63
CA PRO A 44 -9.86 -15.12 -7.78
C PRO A 44 -9.22 -14.86 -6.41
N VAL A 45 -7.92 -15.09 -6.28
CA VAL A 45 -7.19 -14.98 -5.00
C VAL A 45 -7.37 -13.62 -4.34
N THR A 46 -7.43 -12.55 -5.13
CA THR A 46 -7.63 -11.18 -4.62
C THR A 46 -9.01 -10.93 -4.01
N GLU A 47 -10.02 -11.74 -4.36
CA GLU A 47 -11.40 -11.63 -3.86
C GLU A 47 -11.72 -12.68 -2.80
N LYS A 48 -10.83 -13.64 -2.55
CA LYS A 48 -11.02 -14.65 -1.51
C LYS A 48 -11.04 -14.04 -0.11
N SER A 49 -11.66 -14.73 0.84
CA SER A 49 -11.54 -14.42 2.27
C SER A 49 -10.19 -14.88 2.81
N ASN A 50 -9.56 -14.07 3.67
CA ASN A 50 -8.34 -14.50 4.34
C ASN A 50 -8.68 -15.30 5.60
N PRO A 51 -8.21 -16.55 5.73
CA PRO A 51 -8.48 -17.38 6.91
C PRO A 51 -8.01 -16.76 8.24
N LEU A 52 -7.03 -15.84 8.21
CA LEU A 52 -6.49 -15.18 9.40
C LEU A 52 -7.39 -14.07 9.97
N THR A 53 -8.38 -13.60 9.21
CA THR A 53 -9.19 -12.41 9.54
C THR A 53 -10.69 -12.70 9.58
N ARG A 54 -11.08 -13.97 9.75
CA ARG A 54 -12.50 -14.39 9.77
C ARG A 54 -13.36 -13.67 10.80
N ASP A 55 -12.76 -13.27 11.92
CA ASP A 55 -13.39 -12.61 13.06
C ASP A 55 -12.90 -11.16 13.25
N ILE A 56 -12.35 -10.54 12.20
CA ILE A 56 -11.83 -9.17 12.25
C ILE A 56 -12.91 -8.15 12.63
N ASP A 57 -14.19 -8.45 12.37
CA ASP A 57 -15.36 -7.65 12.73
C ASP A 57 -15.59 -7.56 14.25
N ARG A 58 -15.12 -8.55 15.02
CA ARG A 58 -15.30 -8.65 16.48
C ARG A 58 -14.00 -8.47 17.25
N ALA A 59 -12.88 -8.33 16.54
CA ALA A 59 -11.55 -8.26 17.09
C ALA A 59 -11.31 -6.93 17.85
N SER A 60 -10.50 -7.00 18.91
CA SER A 60 -9.99 -5.79 19.58
C SER A 60 -9.02 -5.03 18.67
N ALA A 61 -8.76 -3.73 18.93
CA ALA A 61 -7.77 -2.97 18.17
C ALA A 61 -6.38 -3.65 18.12
N SER A 62 -5.94 -4.24 19.24
CA SER A 62 -4.68 -5.02 19.30
C SER A 62 -4.74 -6.27 18.42
N SER A 63 -5.86 -6.99 18.44
CA SER A 63 -6.08 -8.17 17.60
C SER A 63 -6.11 -7.80 16.12
N ILE A 64 -6.77 -6.71 15.76
CA ILE A 64 -6.81 -6.19 14.37
C ILE A 64 -5.40 -5.90 13.90
N VAL A 65 -4.59 -5.14 14.65
CA VAL A 65 -3.19 -4.85 14.27
C VAL A 65 -2.40 -6.13 14.03
N LYS A 66 -2.53 -7.14 14.92
CA LYS A 66 -1.85 -8.43 14.77
C LYS A 66 -2.31 -9.18 13.52
N MET A 67 -3.61 -9.22 13.26
CA MET A 67 -4.19 -9.86 12.08
C MET A 67 -3.69 -9.20 10.79
N LEU A 68 -3.72 -7.85 10.73
CA LEU A 68 -3.25 -7.09 9.58
C LEU A 68 -1.75 -7.32 9.33
N GLN A 69 -0.92 -7.23 10.37
CA GLN A 69 0.52 -7.51 10.26
C GLN A 69 0.80 -8.94 9.81
N ALA A 70 0.03 -9.91 10.29
CA ALA A 70 0.15 -11.30 9.87
C ALA A 70 -0.22 -11.47 8.38
N CYS A 71 -1.23 -10.74 7.90
CA CYS A 71 -1.59 -10.70 6.49
C CYS A 71 -0.50 -10.04 5.63
N ASP A 72 0.06 -8.91 6.06
CA ASP A 72 1.15 -8.24 5.35
C ASP A 72 2.42 -9.11 5.28
N ALA A 73 2.71 -9.85 6.35
CA ALA A 73 3.81 -10.80 6.37
C ALA A 73 3.66 -11.94 5.35
N GLN A 74 2.43 -12.23 4.87
CA GLN A 74 2.21 -13.21 3.80
C GLN A 74 2.88 -12.81 2.48
N MET A 75 3.15 -11.52 2.25
CA MET A 75 3.85 -11.06 1.04
C MET A 75 5.31 -11.53 0.96
N PHE A 76 5.92 -11.91 2.09
CA PHE A 76 7.36 -12.16 2.22
C PHE A 76 7.71 -13.61 2.56
N GLN A 77 6.79 -14.55 2.24
CA GLN A 77 6.91 -15.97 2.61
C GLN A 77 8.14 -16.67 2.04
N GLU A 78 8.69 -16.19 0.93
CA GLU A 78 10.07 -16.47 0.53
C GLU A 78 10.89 -15.20 0.68
N LYS A 79 12.06 -15.35 1.34
CA LYS A 79 12.95 -14.29 1.83
C LYS A 79 13.19 -13.18 0.79
N LEU A 80 12.36 -12.14 0.80
CA LEU A 80 12.62 -10.92 0.06
C LEU A 80 13.11 -9.84 1.00
N LEU A 81 14.43 -9.69 1.02
CA LEU A 81 15.09 -8.54 1.58
C LEU A 81 15.28 -7.50 0.39
N VAL A 82 14.68 -6.29 0.41
CA VAL A 82 14.92 -4.87 -0.14
C VAL A 82 14.87 -3.54 0.81
N PHE A 83 15.92 -2.82 1.27
CA PHE A 83 15.85 -1.61 2.16
C PHE A 83 15.78 -0.37 1.26
N PHE A 84 14.91 0.59 1.58
CA PHE A 84 14.66 1.71 0.69
C PHE A 84 14.88 3.08 1.33
N LYS A 85 15.59 3.92 0.60
CA LYS A 85 15.57 5.38 0.71
C LYS A 85 14.48 5.89 -0.22
N ASN A 86 13.51 6.59 0.34
CA ASN A 86 12.35 7.18 -0.31
C ASN A 86 12.78 8.17 -1.41
N SER A 87 13.02 7.71 -2.66
CA SER A 87 13.19 8.60 -3.80
C SER A 87 12.36 8.12 -4.99
N GLY A 88 11.52 9.01 -5.53
CA GLY A 88 10.83 8.75 -6.78
C GLY A 88 11.86 8.59 -7.92
N PHE A 89 11.65 7.64 -8.83
CA PHE A 89 12.62 7.31 -9.89
C PHE A 89 13.12 8.52 -10.69
N ASN A 90 12.22 9.43 -11.07
CA ASN A 90 12.58 10.68 -11.76
C ASN A 90 13.42 11.62 -10.88
N ARG A 91 13.21 11.64 -9.55
CA ARG A 91 14.02 12.42 -8.60
C ARG A 91 15.44 11.84 -8.53
N GLU A 92 15.56 10.52 -8.52
CA GLU A 92 16.87 9.86 -8.55
C GLU A 92 17.61 10.11 -9.87
N LEU A 93 16.91 10.07 -11.01
CA LEU A 93 17.48 10.47 -12.30
C LEU A 93 17.99 11.90 -12.29
N GLN A 94 17.19 12.84 -11.79
CA GLN A 94 17.58 14.24 -11.68
C GLN A 94 18.80 14.43 -10.76
N ARG A 95 18.87 13.70 -9.65
CA ARG A 95 20.05 13.68 -8.76
C ARG A 95 21.31 13.21 -9.47
N LEU A 96 21.15 12.31 -10.43
CA LEU A 96 22.21 11.79 -11.30
C LEU A 96 22.39 12.62 -12.60
N ASN A 97 21.77 13.80 -12.70
CA ASN A 97 21.78 14.69 -13.87
C ASN A 97 21.22 14.08 -15.18
N TYR A 98 20.32 13.11 -15.08
CA TYR A 98 19.55 12.60 -16.21
C TYR A 98 18.21 13.30 -16.36
N ALA A 99 17.75 13.43 -17.61
CA ALA A 99 16.39 13.90 -17.90
C ALA A 99 15.35 12.89 -17.37
N PRO A 100 14.16 13.36 -16.92
CA PRO A 100 13.10 12.46 -16.50
C PRO A 100 12.61 11.62 -17.68
N ILE A 101 12.37 10.33 -17.46
CA ILE A 101 11.92 9.39 -18.50
C ILE A 101 10.63 8.65 -18.14
N CYS A 102 10.14 8.80 -16.92
CA CYS A 102 8.91 8.17 -16.46
C CYS A 102 7.75 9.16 -16.45
N SER A 103 6.57 8.66 -16.79
CA SER A 103 5.28 9.34 -16.66
C SER A 103 4.25 8.35 -16.12
N TYR A 104 3.16 8.85 -15.54
CA TYR A 104 2.04 8.04 -15.07
C TYR A 104 0.79 8.29 -15.91
N VAL A 105 -0.13 7.35 -15.87
CA VAL A 105 -1.49 7.45 -16.42
C VAL A 105 -2.41 6.74 -15.44
N ILE A 106 -3.46 7.43 -14.99
CA ILE A 106 -4.44 6.92 -14.03
C ILE A 106 -5.85 7.10 -14.60
N ALA A 107 -6.74 6.15 -14.34
CA ALA A 107 -8.16 6.31 -14.61
C ALA A 107 -8.70 7.52 -13.83
N GLY A 108 -9.49 8.40 -14.47
CA GLY A 108 -9.94 9.66 -13.86
C GLY A 108 -8.93 10.81 -13.88
N GLY A 109 -7.67 10.58 -14.28
CA GLY A 109 -6.61 11.59 -14.34
C GLY A 109 -6.21 12.13 -12.96
N ASP A 110 -5.56 13.28 -12.91
CA ASP A 110 -4.97 13.83 -11.68
C ASP A 110 -5.98 14.00 -10.52
N ARG A 111 -7.28 14.16 -10.84
CA ARG A 111 -8.36 14.19 -9.82
C ARG A 111 -8.47 12.89 -9.02
N ALA A 112 -8.12 11.76 -9.62
CA ALA A 112 -8.11 10.46 -8.97
C ALA A 112 -7.04 10.33 -7.89
N LEU A 113 -6.02 11.21 -7.88
CA LEU A 113 -5.01 11.26 -6.81
C LEU A 113 -5.59 11.84 -5.50
N PHE A 114 -6.67 12.62 -5.60
CA PHE A 114 -7.25 13.38 -4.49
C PHE A 114 -8.65 12.89 -4.10
N SER A 115 -9.29 12.12 -4.96
CA SER A 115 -10.66 11.66 -4.75
C SER A 115 -10.87 10.35 -5.47
N SER A 116 -11.61 9.43 -4.86
CA SER A 116 -12.00 8.19 -5.55
C SER A 116 -12.81 8.51 -6.81
N GLN A 117 -12.36 7.95 -7.94
CA GLN A 117 -12.96 8.07 -9.27
C GLN A 117 -13.01 6.67 -9.88
N GLU A 118 -14.00 5.86 -9.50
CA GLU A 118 -14.10 4.45 -9.94
C GLU A 118 -14.62 4.31 -11.37
N ALA A 119 -15.64 5.09 -11.75
CA ALA A 119 -16.30 4.94 -13.06
C ALA A 119 -15.36 4.98 -14.28
N PRO A 120 -14.30 5.83 -14.32
CA PRO A 120 -13.35 5.81 -15.44
C PRO A 120 -12.52 4.52 -15.58
N GLU A 121 -12.44 3.67 -14.54
CA GLU A 121 -11.75 2.38 -14.60
C GLU A 121 -12.46 1.39 -15.54
N ASP A 122 -13.78 1.52 -15.69
CA ASP A 122 -14.60 0.63 -16.51
C ASP A 122 -14.54 0.90 -18.01
N ASP A 123 -13.77 1.91 -18.46
CA ASP A 123 -13.67 2.29 -19.87
C ASP A 123 -12.33 1.83 -20.51
N PRO A 124 -12.34 0.72 -21.28
CA PRO A 124 -11.14 0.25 -21.99
C PRO A 124 -10.72 1.18 -23.13
N THR A 125 -11.66 1.89 -23.76
CA THR A 125 -11.38 2.79 -24.88
C THR A 125 -10.68 4.05 -24.40
N LEU A 126 -11.09 4.59 -23.25
CA LEU A 126 -10.43 5.70 -22.58
C LEU A 126 -8.99 5.33 -22.22
N GLY A 127 -8.75 4.13 -21.69
CA GLY A 127 -7.41 3.62 -21.40
C GLY A 127 -6.50 3.66 -22.62
N ALA A 128 -6.93 3.06 -23.73
CA ALA A 128 -6.19 3.07 -24.99
C ALA A 128 -5.96 4.48 -25.54
N LEU A 129 -6.97 5.36 -25.46
CA LEU A 129 -6.89 6.75 -25.92
C LEU A 129 -5.86 7.55 -25.12
N ARG A 130 -5.81 7.36 -23.79
CA ARG A 130 -4.81 8.01 -22.93
C ARG A 130 -3.40 7.57 -23.31
N LEU A 131 -3.21 6.28 -23.59
CA LEU A 131 -1.92 5.75 -24.03
C LEU A 131 -1.51 6.26 -25.42
N LYS A 132 -2.45 6.44 -26.35
CA LYS A 132 -2.18 7.06 -27.66
C LYS A 132 -1.65 8.49 -27.52
N LYS A 133 -2.09 9.23 -26.50
CA LYS A 133 -1.61 10.59 -26.20
C LYS A 133 -0.26 10.60 -25.48
N VAL A 134 0.32 9.45 -25.11
CA VAL A 134 1.61 9.39 -24.40
C VAL A 134 2.77 9.95 -25.24
N SER A 135 2.71 9.86 -26.57
CA SER A 135 3.71 10.50 -27.46
C SER A 135 3.71 12.03 -27.38
N THR A 136 2.65 12.64 -26.85
CA THR A 136 2.56 14.08 -26.62
C THR A 136 3.20 14.51 -25.29
N ILE A 137 3.46 13.57 -24.38
CA ILE A 137 4.08 13.83 -23.08
C ILE A 137 5.52 14.31 -23.30
N PRO A 138 5.93 15.46 -22.74
CA PRO A 138 7.23 16.07 -23.04
C PRO A 138 8.42 15.14 -22.86
N CYS A 139 8.46 14.32 -21.79
CA CYS A 139 9.56 13.39 -21.52
C CYS A 139 9.58 12.16 -22.45
N LEU A 140 8.47 11.87 -23.14
CA LEU A 140 8.30 10.71 -24.02
C LEU A 140 8.21 11.09 -25.51
N ARG A 141 8.17 12.38 -25.83
CA ARG A 141 8.15 12.89 -27.20
C ARG A 141 9.40 12.42 -27.96
N GLY A 142 9.19 11.80 -29.13
CA GLY A 142 10.27 11.32 -30.00
C GLY A 142 10.94 10.03 -29.53
N LYS A 143 10.48 9.39 -28.45
CA LYS A 143 10.99 8.07 -28.03
C LYS A 143 10.49 7.00 -29.01
N LYS A 144 11.42 6.21 -29.56
CA LYS A 144 11.14 5.13 -30.50
C LYS A 144 10.62 3.86 -29.82
N ARG A 145 10.88 3.71 -28.52
CA ARG A 145 10.44 2.57 -27.71
C ARG A 145 9.91 3.06 -26.37
N VAL A 146 8.82 2.46 -25.91
CA VAL A 146 8.10 2.78 -24.68
C VAL A 146 7.87 1.49 -23.91
N LEU A 147 8.39 1.43 -22.68
CA LEU A 147 8.02 0.40 -21.72
C LEU A 147 6.73 0.82 -21.03
N PHE A 148 5.66 0.07 -21.21
CA PHE A 148 4.38 0.34 -20.55
C PHE A 148 4.16 -0.66 -19.42
N ILE A 149 3.94 -0.18 -18.21
CA ILE A 149 3.66 -1.02 -17.04
C ILE A 149 2.20 -0.78 -16.63
N GLY A 150 1.33 -1.75 -16.93
CA GLY A 150 -0.05 -1.77 -16.50
C GLY A 150 -0.17 -2.44 -15.13
N VAL A 151 -0.84 -1.79 -14.18
CA VAL A 151 -1.05 -2.32 -12.82
C VAL A 151 -2.53 -2.62 -12.64
N SER A 152 -2.87 -3.86 -12.32
CA SER A 152 -4.22 -4.26 -11.91
C SER A 152 -4.11 -5.42 -10.92
N CYS A 153 -4.30 -5.15 -9.62
CA CYS A 153 -4.15 -6.16 -8.57
C CYS A 153 -4.97 -7.42 -8.87
N GLY A 154 -6.25 -7.25 -9.20
CA GLY A 154 -7.18 -8.33 -9.51
C GLY A 154 -7.13 -8.87 -10.95
N LEU A 155 -6.35 -8.28 -11.84
CA LEU A 155 -6.39 -8.60 -13.28
C LEU A 155 -7.81 -8.49 -13.87
N SER A 156 -8.47 -7.37 -13.57
CA SER A 156 -9.90 -7.14 -13.83
C SER A 156 -10.23 -5.78 -14.44
N ALA A 157 -9.33 -4.79 -14.29
CA ALA A 157 -9.56 -3.38 -14.65
C ALA A 157 -9.68 -3.17 -16.18
N PRO A 158 -10.87 -2.81 -16.72
CA PRO A 158 -11.04 -2.60 -18.17
C PRO A 158 -10.12 -1.52 -18.75
N PHE A 159 -9.91 -0.42 -18.02
CA PHE A 159 -9.00 0.66 -18.41
C PHE A 159 -7.58 0.14 -18.71
N VAL A 160 -7.05 -0.73 -17.85
CA VAL A 160 -5.71 -1.33 -18.01
C VAL A 160 -5.70 -2.35 -19.14
N ALA A 161 -6.75 -3.17 -19.27
CA ALA A 161 -6.87 -4.12 -20.38
C ALA A 161 -6.84 -3.41 -21.74
N GLY A 162 -7.53 -2.27 -21.88
CA GLY A 162 -7.52 -1.47 -23.10
C GLY A 162 -6.14 -0.89 -23.43
N GLN A 163 -5.38 -0.48 -22.41
CA GLN A 163 -3.99 -0.03 -22.59
C GLN A 163 -3.06 -1.15 -23.05
N LEU A 164 -3.17 -2.32 -22.42
CA LEU A 164 -2.37 -3.49 -22.77
C LEU A 164 -2.70 -3.99 -24.18
N ASP A 165 -3.98 -4.08 -24.55
CA ASP A 165 -4.38 -4.41 -25.92
C ASP A 165 -3.82 -3.40 -26.94
N PHE A 166 -3.85 -2.11 -26.62
CA PHE A 166 -3.24 -1.09 -27.46
C PHE A 166 -1.73 -1.31 -27.65
N CYS A 167 -0.99 -1.60 -26.57
CA CYS A 167 0.43 -1.96 -26.66
C CYS A 167 0.67 -3.18 -27.56
N LEU A 168 -0.13 -4.24 -27.37
CA LEU A 168 -0.01 -5.49 -28.10
C LEU A 168 -0.26 -5.33 -29.61
N ARG A 169 -1.05 -4.33 -30.02
CA ARG A 169 -1.26 -3.98 -31.43
C ARG A 169 -0.16 -3.11 -32.03
N HIS A 170 0.75 -2.58 -31.22
CA HIS A 170 1.84 -1.70 -31.65
C HIS A 170 3.21 -2.16 -31.08
N PRO A 171 3.64 -3.40 -31.36
CA PRO A 171 4.84 -3.99 -30.77
C PRO A 171 6.14 -3.28 -31.18
N ASP A 172 6.15 -2.54 -32.28
CA ASP A 172 7.32 -1.78 -32.74
C ASP A 172 7.66 -0.60 -31.80
N VAL A 173 6.65 -0.11 -31.06
CA VAL A 173 6.78 1.03 -30.16
C VAL A 173 6.69 0.59 -28.71
N TYR A 174 5.79 -0.32 -28.37
CA TYR A 174 5.47 -0.64 -26.97
C TYR A 174 5.97 -2.02 -26.56
N THR A 175 6.53 -2.09 -25.35
CA THR A 175 6.77 -3.34 -24.62
C THR A 175 5.86 -3.35 -23.40
N PRO A 176 4.79 -4.17 -23.39
CA PRO A 176 3.86 -4.22 -22.26
C PRO A 176 4.37 -5.10 -21.12
N VAL A 177 4.25 -4.59 -19.91
CA VAL A 177 4.44 -5.30 -18.64
C VAL A 177 3.13 -5.21 -17.87
N LEU A 178 2.66 -6.34 -17.34
CA LEU A 178 1.48 -6.41 -16.48
C LEU A 178 1.90 -6.77 -15.06
N VAL A 179 1.45 -6.00 -14.09
CA VAL A 179 1.61 -6.28 -12.65
C VAL A 179 0.22 -6.56 -12.06
N GLY A 180 0.08 -7.69 -11.36
CA GLY A 180 -1.14 -8.08 -10.65
C GLY A 180 -0.84 -9.22 -9.68
N PHE A 181 -1.85 -9.77 -9.00
CA PHE A 181 -1.61 -10.75 -7.91
C PHE A 181 -2.47 -12.00 -8.00
N ASN A 182 -3.08 -12.23 -9.17
CA ASN A 182 -3.72 -13.49 -9.52
C ASN A 182 -2.74 -14.35 -10.35
N PRO A 183 -2.25 -15.49 -9.83
CA PRO A 183 -1.14 -16.24 -10.43
C PRO A 183 -1.52 -17.05 -11.67
N CYS A 184 -2.80 -17.38 -11.84
CA CYS A 184 -3.27 -18.15 -12.98
C CYS A 184 -4.18 -17.32 -13.89
N VAL A 185 -3.99 -17.43 -15.20
CA VAL A 185 -4.84 -16.74 -16.20
C VAL A 185 -6.29 -17.19 -16.16
N SER A 186 -6.55 -18.42 -15.69
CA SER A 186 -7.90 -18.90 -15.43
C SER A 186 -8.64 -18.13 -14.32
N LEU A 187 -7.93 -17.35 -13.51
CA LEU A 187 -8.50 -16.49 -12.47
C LEU A 187 -8.72 -15.04 -12.96
N CYS A 188 -8.27 -14.69 -14.16
CA CYS A 188 -8.53 -13.37 -14.73
C CYS A 188 -9.99 -13.22 -15.13
N ARG A 189 -10.51 -11.99 -15.07
CA ARG A 189 -11.86 -11.63 -15.50
C ARG A 189 -12.11 -12.10 -16.94
N ASN A 190 -13.14 -12.92 -17.11
CA ASN A 190 -13.51 -13.49 -18.41
C ASN A 190 -14.83 -12.94 -18.97
N GLU A 191 -15.51 -12.05 -18.25
CA GLU A 191 -16.62 -11.33 -18.86
C GLU A 191 -16.10 -10.35 -19.93
N PRO A 192 -16.86 -10.12 -21.00
CA PRO A 192 -16.61 -9.03 -21.93
C PRO A 192 -16.52 -7.69 -21.19
N LEU A 193 -15.51 -6.90 -21.52
CA LEU A 193 -15.34 -5.56 -20.97
C LEU A 193 -16.44 -4.63 -21.53
N PRO A 194 -16.84 -3.58 -20.79
CA PRO A 194 -17.90 -2.67 -21.23
C PRO A 194 -17.64 -2.11 -22.64
N GLY A 195 -18.64 -2.25 -23.51
CA GLY A 195 -18.59 -1.72 -24.88
C GLY A 195 -17.64 -2.45 -25.84
N CYS A 196 -17.08 -3.62 -25.49
CA CYS A 196 -16.28 -4.41 -26.43
C CYS A 196 -16.37 -5.92 -26.17
N THR A 197 -15.87 -6.73 -27.12
CA THR A 197 -15.80 -8.20 -27.00
C THR A 197 -14.52 -8.69 -26.31
N LEU A 198 -13.59 -7.78 -26.01
CA LEU A 198 -12.34 -8.08 -25.34
C LEU A 198 -12.65 -8.53 -23.90
N THR A 199 -11.91 -9.51 -23.39
CA THR A 199 -11.92 -9.88 -21.97
C THR A 199 -10.53 -9.63 -21.39
N PHE A 200 -10.42 -9.35 -20.10
CA PHE A 200 -9.10 -9.18 -19.47
C PHE A 200 -8.27 -10.46 -19.65
N ARG A 201 -8.89 -11.63 -19.46
CA ARG A 201 -8.28 -12.94 -19.71
C ARG A 201 -7.68 -13.05 -21.12
N SER A 202 -8.41 -12.64 -22.16
CA SER A 202 -7.91 -12.72 -23.54
C SER A 202 -6.64 -11.89 -23.77
N VAL A 203 -6.52 -10.73 -23.10
CA VAL A 203 -5.32 -9.89 -23.15
C VAL A 203 -4.15 -10.59 -22.46
N VAL A 204 -4.39 -11.14 -21.27
CA VAL A 204 -3.36 -11.83 -20.48
C VAL A 204 -2.86 -13.08 -21.22
N THR A 205 -3.74 -13.88 -21.82
CA THR A 205 -3.34 -15.04 -22.64
C THR A 205 -2.44 -14.64 -23.80
N ARG A 206 -2.73 -13.51 -24.47
CA ARG A 206 -1.86 -12.98 -25.54
C ARG A 206 -0.49 -12.53 -24.99
N MET A 207 -0.47 -11.92 -23.81
CA MET A 207 0.77 -11.52 -23.15
C MET A 207 1.62 -12.73 -22.74
N GLU A 208 1.02 -13.80 -22.22
CA GLU A 208 1.75 -15.03 -21.86
C GLU A 208 2.46 -15.66 -23.07
N GLU A 209 1.79 -15.72 -24.22
CA GLU A 209 2.40 -16.25 -25.44
C GLU A 209 3.60 -15.38 -25.86
N LEU A 210 3.46 -14.06 -25.79
CA LEU A 210 4.55 -13.13 -26.10
C LEU A 210 5.66 -13.12 -25.06
N ALA A 211 5.38 -13.49 -23.82
CA ALA A 211 6.39 -13.62 -22.76
C ALA A 211 7.41 -14.73 -23.06
N LYS A 212 6.99 -15.81 -23.73
CA LYS A 212 7.89 -16.87 -24.21
C LYS A 212 8.97 -16.35 -25.16
N THR A 213 8.66 -15.29 -25.90
CA THR A 213 9.59 -14.63 -26.84
C THR A 213 10.14 -13.31 -26.32
N GLN A 214 9.95 -13.00 -25.03
CA GLN A 214 10.42 -11.78 -24.37
C GLN A 214 9.88 -10.48 -25.00
N LYS A 215 8.67 -10.53 -25.58
CA LYS A 215 7.98 -9.39 -26.19
C LYS A 215 6.94 -8.74 -25.27
N ALA A 216 6.56 -9.44 -24.20
CA ALA A 216 5.69 -8.95 -23.13
C ALA A 216 6.13 -9.57 -21.81
N PHE A 217 5.76 -8.98 -20.68
CA PHE A 217 6.12 -9.49 -19.35
C PHE A 217 4.93 -9.49 -18.42
N LEU A 218 4.83 -10.53 -17.58
CA LEU A 218 3.85 -10.63 -16.50
C LEU A 218 4.62 -10.75 -15.19
N ILE A 219 4.26 -9.91 -14.23
CA ILE A 219 4.78 -9.91 -12.85
C ILE A 219 3.57 -10.14 -11.96
N ASN A 220 3.26 -11.41 -11.71
CA ASN A 220 2.05 -11.81 -10.98
C ASN A 220 2.29 -12.78 -9.80
N PRO A 221 3.11 -12.39 -8.80
CA PRO A 221 3.34 -13.25 -7.64
C PRO A 221 2.05 -13.45 -6.85
N ALA A 222 1.86 -14.65 -6.30
CA ALA A 222 0.73 -14.95 -5.44
C ALA A 222 0.98 -14.38 -4.04
N LEU A 223 0.23 -13.33 -3.65
CA LEU A 223 0.33 -12.74 -2.31
C LEU A 223 -0.59 -13.41 -1.28
N GLY A 224 -1.57 -14.17 -1.75
CA GLY A 224 -2.73 -14.61 -0.97
C GLY A 224 -3.78 -13.51 -0.76
N PRO A 225 -4.94 -13.85 -0.16
CA PRO A 225 -6.06 -12.93 -0.05
C PRO A 225 -5.77 -11.73 0.85
N GLU A 226 -6.51 -10.65 0.65
CA GLU A 226 -6.43 -9.44 1.47
C GLU A 226 -7.01 -9.65 2.88
N ALA A 227 -6.56 -8.87 3.85
CA ALA A 227 -7.10 -8.94 5.22
C ALA A 227 -8.62 -8.64 5.25
N ILE A 228 -9.04 -7.68 4.43
CA ILE A 228 -10.43 -7.43 4.05
C ILE A 228 -10.54 -7.77 2.57
N SER A 229 -11.35 -8.76 2.20
CA SER A 229 -11.50 -9.23 0.82
C SER A 229 -11.76 -8.08 -0.16
N GLY A 230 -11.07 -8.09 -1.30
CA GLY A 230 -11.19 -7.06 -2.34
C GLY A 230 -10.47 -5.73 -2.03
N SER A 231 -9.98 -5.51 -0.80
CA SER A 231 -9.29 -4.27 -0.40
C SER A 231 -7.85 -4.19 -0.94
N SER A 232 -7.72 -4.13 -2.27
CA SER A 232 -6.44 -4.21 -3.00
C SER A 232 -5.45 -3.07 -2.70
N ARG A 233 -5.91 -2.00 -2.05
CA ARG A 233 -5.06 -0.91 -1.53
C ARG A 233 -4.08 -1.37 -0.43
N MET A 234 -4.35 -2.52 0.20
CA MET A 234 -3.56 -3.07 1.31
C MET A 234 -2.34 -3.86 0.80
N LYS A 235 -2.40 -5.19 0.74
CA LYS A 235 -1.26 -6.02 0.31
C LYS A 235 -0.96 -5.79 -1.17
N GLY A 236 -1.97 -5.71 -2.03
CA GLY A 236 -1.78 -5.47 -3.46
C GLY A 236 -1.05 -4.15 -3.75
N GLY A 237 -1.48 -3.05 -3.13
CA GLY A 237 -0.83 -1.75 -3.23
C GLY A 237 0.61 -1.77 -2.69
N SER A 238 0.80 -2.36 -1.51
CA SER A 238 2.13 -2.50 -0.88
C SER A 238 3.09 -3.31 -1.73
N ALA A 239 2.66 -4.48 -2.22
CA ALA A 239 3.45 -5.34 -3.09
C ALA A 239 3.75 -4.68 -4.44
N THR A 240 2.81 -3.96 -5.04
CA THR A 240 3.04 -3.20 -6.28
C THR A 240 4.17 -2.20 -6.07
N LYS A 241 4.10 -1.41 -4.99
CA LYS A 241 5.14 -0.43 -4.65
C LYS A 241 6.50 -1.12 -4.49
N ILE A 242 6.56 -2.19 -3.69
CA ILE A 242 7.80 -2.94 -3.43
C ILE A 242 8.38 -3.49 -4.74
N LEU A 243 7.58 -4.17 -5.56
CA LEU A 243 8.03 -4.79 -6.81
C LEU A 243 8.59 -3.76 -7.79
N LEU A 244 7.87 -2.66 -8.01
CA LEU A 244 8.30 -1.62 -8.94
C LEU A 244 9.56 -0.92 -8.44
N GLU A 245 9.63 -0.58 -7.16
CA GLU A 245 10.82 0.02 -6.58
C GLU A 245 12.05 -0.89 -6.70
N VAL A 246 11.89 -2.20 -6.52
CA VAL A 246 12.96 -3.18 -6.73
C VAL A 246 13.43 -3.19 -8.18
N VAL A 247 12.50 -3.32 -9.12
CA VAL A 247 12.80 -3.39 -10.56
C VAL A 247 13.51 -2.10 -11.00
N PHE A 248 13.01 -0.94 -10.58
CA PHE A 248 13.62 0.33 -10.90
C PHE A 248 14.98 0.54 -10.22
N SER A 249 15.14 0.13 -8.96
CA SER A 249 16.43 0.23 -8.26
C SER A 249 17.50 -0.67 -8.88
N ALA A 250 17.13 -1.88 -9.29
CA ALA A 250 18.00 -2.80 -10.01
C ALA A 250 18.47 -2.24 -11.38
N SER A 251 17.71 -1.31 -11.97
CA SER A 251 18.12 -0.64 -13.20
C SER A 251 19.26 0.38 -13.00
N PHE A 252 19.39 0.97 -11.80
CA PHE A 252 20.47 1.89 -11.46
C PHE A 252 21.72 1.19 -10.94
N SER A 253 21.55 0.08 -10.20
CA SER A 253 22.66 -0.63 -9.57
C SER A 253 22.51 -2.13 -9.77
N ARG A 254 23.60 -2.80 -10.20
CA ARG A 254 23.67 -4.29 -10.28
C ARG A 254 23.84 -4.95 -8.90
N THR A 255 23.79 -4.17 -7.83
CA THR A 255 23.88 -4.68 -6.46
C THR A 255 22.55 -5.27 -6.02
N PRO A 256 22.54 -6.45 -5.39
CA PRO A 256 21.33 -7.01 -4.80
C PRO A 256 20.75 -6.02 -3.77
N VAL A 257 19.47 -5.66 -3.92
CA VAL A 257 18.76 -4.81 -2.95
C VAL A 257 18.33 -5.70 -1.76
N THR A 258 18.36 -5.22 -0.49
CA THR A 258 18.18 -6.03 0.77
C THR A 258 17.35 -5.30 1.88
N PHE A 259 16.21 -5.81 2.43
CA PHE A 259 14.98 -5.22 3.15
C PHE A 259 14.92 -5.90 4.44
N LYS A 260 14.61 -5.09 5.43
CA LYS A 260 14.16 -5.60 6.68
C LYS A 260 12.71 -5.18 6.77
N TYR A 261 11.81 -6.15 6.74
CA TYR A 261 10.46 -5.92 7.20
C TYR A 261 10.58 -5.60 8.70
N ALA A 262 10.48 -4.32 9.04
CA ALA A 262 10.53 -3.88 10.42
C ALA A 262 9.16 -4.21 11.04
N GLN A 263 9.16 -5.08 12.05
CA GLN A 263 7.99 -5.20 12.91
C GLN A 263 7.87 -3.90 13.69
N TRP A 264 6.80 -3.14 13.42
CA TRP A 264 6.51 -1.91 14.14
C TRP A 264 6.08 -2.23 15.57
N GLY A 265 6.47 -1.38 16.52
CA GLY A 265 6.10 -1.53 17.93
C GLY A 265 4.58 -1.49 18.11
N TYR A 266 4.02 -2.60 18.58
CA TYR A 266 2.58 -2.86 18.71
C TYR A 266 1.83 -1.77 19.51
N GLY A 267 2.37 -1.32 20.64
CA GLY A 267 1.67 -0.41 21.55
C GLY A 267 1.34 0.97 20.94
N ARG A 268 2.26 1.56 20.18
CA ARG A 268 2.05 2.89 19.56
C ARG A 268 1.01 2.88 18.44
N ALA A 269 0.89 1.77 17.70
CA ALA A 269 -0.11 1.64 16.64
C ALA A 269 -1.53 1.52 17.22
N VAL A 270 -1.70 0.70 18.26
CA VAL A 270 -3.00 0.48 18.91
C VAL A 270 -3.56 1.77 19.50
N GLN A 271 -2.74 2.56 20.19
CA GLN A 271 -3.16 3.84 20.77
C GLN A 271 -3.67 4.81 19.70
N LYS A 272 -2.96 4.96 18.58
CA LYS A 272 -3.37 5.84 17.48
C LYS A 272 -4.68 5.37 16.84
N ILE A 273 -4.85 4.06 16.65
CA ILE A 273 -6.11 3.50 16.12
C ILE A 273 -7.27 3.82 17.05
N LEU A 274 -7.11 3.59 18.35
CA LEU A 274 -8.17 3.88 19.32
C LEU A 274 -8.56 5.37 19.34
N PHE A 275 -7.57 6.28 19.25
CA PHE A 275 -7.81 7.72 19.17
C PHE A 275 -8.60 8.12 17.92
N VAL A 276 -8.21 7.59 16.76
CA VAL A 276 -8.94 7.81 15.49
C VAL A 276 -10.36 7.24 15.57
N CYS A 277 -10.53 6.02 16.08
CA CYS A 277 -11.84 5.40 16.25
C CYS A 277 -12.76 6.24 17.15
N PHE A 278 -12.23 6.78 18.25
CA PHE A 278 -13.00 7.64 19.15
C PHE A 278 -13.48 8.91 18.43
N SER A 279 -12.60 9.57 17.70
CA SER A 279 -12.92 10.78 16.91
C SER A 279 -14.04 10.49 15.89
N LEU A 280 -13.93 9.38 15.15
CA LEU A 280 -14.96 8.97 14.18
C LEU A 280 -16.30 8.61 14.85
N GLN A 281 -16.29 7.93 16.01
CA GLN A 281 -17.51 7.62 16.76
C GLN A 281 -18.25 8.87 17.23
N CYS A 282 -17.52 9.95 17.52
CA CYS A 282 -18.08 11.24 17.87
C CYS A 282 -18.57 12.04 16.64
N GLY A 283 -18.51 11.48 15.43
CA GLY A 283 -18.88 12.14 14.18
C GLY A 283 -17.91 13.26 13.78
N ARG A 284 -16.65 13.17 14.23
CA ARG A 284 -15.61 14.19 14.07
C ARG A 284 -14.63 13.82 12.96
N GLN A 285 -13.75 14.77 12.64
CA GLN A 285 -12.87 14.68 11.48
C GLN A 285 -11.51 14.09 11.86
N VAL A 286 -10.90 13.40 10.90
CA VAL A 286 -9.52 12.91 10.96
C VAL A 286 -8.76 13.62 9.85
N CYS A 287 -7.68 14.32 10.19
CA CYS A 287 -6.86 15.06 9.24
C CYS A 287 -5.49 14.43 9.10
N TYR A 288 -5.08 14.10 7.89
CA TYR A 288 -3.71 13.70 7.60
C TYR A 288 -2.88 14.93 7.25
N LEU A 289 -1.78 15.15 7.97
CA LEU A 289 -0.81 16.20 7.68
C LEU A 289 0.57 15.56 7.52
N GLY A 290 1.00 15.39 6.27
CA GLY A 290 2.28 14.74 5.98
C GLY A 290 3.27 15.65 5.28
N TRP A 291 4.55 15.28 5.37
CA TRP A 291 5.64 15.98 4.71
C TRP A 291 6.28 15.12 3.61
N GLY A 292 6.69 15.77 2.52
CA GLY A 292 7.26 15.08 1.37
C GLY A 292 6.30 14.03 0.80
N SER A 293 6.81 12.85 0.47
CA SER A 293 5.98 11.75 -0.05
C SER A 293 5.11 11.06 1.02
N LEU A 294 5.33 11.32 2.32
CA LEU A 294 4.44 10.85 3.38
C LEU A 294 3.09 11.58 3.35
N GLY A 295 3.06 12.84 2.89
CA GLY A 295 1.81 13.56 2.62
C GLY A 295 0.99 12.88 1.54
N LEU A 296 1.64 12.44 0.45
CA LEU A 296 0.97 11.68 -0.61
C LEU A 296 0.44 10.34 -0.11
N LEU A 297 1.14 9.66 0.80
CA LEU A 297 0.67 8.41 1.38
C LEU A 297 -0.61 8.62 2.22
N GLY A 298 -0.64 9.66 3.05
CA GLY A 298 -1.84 10.02 3.81
C GLY A 298 -3.02 10.40 2.90
N LEU A 299 -2.74 11.08 1.78
CA LEU A 299 -3.72 11.43 0.76
C LEU A 299 -4.35 10.19 0.11
N ILE A 300 -3.52 9.22 -0.29
CA ILE A 300 -3.96 7.96 -0.90
C ILE A 300 -4.85 7.19 0.08
N ASP A 301 -4.41 7.03 1.32
CA ASP A 301 -5.23 6.33 2.33
C ASP A 301 -6.58 7.03 2.55
N ALA A 302 -6.57 8.36 2.68
CA ALA A 302 -7.78 9.14 2.88
C ALA A 302 -8.78 9.02 1.71
N SER A 303 -8.27 9.02 0.46
CA SER A 303 -9.11 8.96 -0.74
C SER A 303 -9.92 7.65 -0.86
N GLU A 304 -9.43 6.59 -0.23
CA GLU A 304 -9.99 5.24 -0.29
C GLU A 304 -10.99 4.93 0.84
N CYS A 305 -11.09 5.78 1.86
CA CYS A 305 -12.02 5.58 2.97
C CYS A 305 -13.48 5.66 2.53
N LYS A 306 -13.82 6.62 1.65
CA LYS A 306 -15.18 6.82 1.15
C LYS A 306 -15.70 5.59 0.38
N PRO A 307 -15.03 5.11 -0.69
CA PRO A 307 -15.51 3.94 -1.42
C PRO A 307 -15.52 2.67 -0.58
N THR A 308 -14.53 2.48 0.30
CA THR A 308 -14.40 1.25 1.10
C THR A 308 -15.41 1.17 2.24
N PHE A 309 -15.62 2.27 2.98
CA PHE A 309 -16.39 2.26 4.23
C PHE A 309 -17.69 3.08 4.14
N GLY A 310 -17.98 3.70 3.01
CA GLY A 310 -19.13 4.59 2.86
C GLY A 310 -19.04 5.85 3.73
N SER A 311 -17.81 6.28 4.09
CA SER A 311 -17.61 7.43 4.98
C SER A 311 -18.14 8.73 4.36
N LYS A 312 -18.65 9.62 5.22
CA LYS A 312 -19.14 10.93 4.76
C LYS A 312 -17.96 11.85 4.46
N HIS A 313 -18.11 12.69 3.43
CA HIS A 313 -17.10 13.63 2.93
C HIS A 313 -16.44 14.55 3.97
N SER A 314 -17.00 14.66 5.16
CA SER A 314 -16.52 15.50 6.27
C SER A 314 -15.44 14.85 7.12
N GLU A 315 -15.16 13.55 6.98
CA GLU A 315 -14.30 12.83 7.94
C GLU A 315 -12.81 12.89 7.61
N LEU A 316 -12.45 13.31 6.39
CA LEU A 316 -11.07 13.44 5.90
C LEU A 316 -11.00 14.70 5.05
N LEU A 317 -10.32 15.73 5.55
CA LEU A 317 -10.36 17.04 4.92
C LEU A 317 -9.61 17.07 3.58
N PHE A 318 -10.41 17.11 2.52
CA PHE A 318 -10.09 17.72 1.24
C PHE A 318 -11.03 18.93 1.12
N PRO A 319 -10.56 20.18 1.23
CA PRO A 319 -11.40 21.35 1.03
C PRO A 319 -12.00 21.29 -0.37
N GLN A 320 -13.30 21.00 -0.44
CA GLN A 320 -14.03 20.97 -1.70
C GLN A 320 -14.17 22.40 -2.21
N GLY A 321 -13.47 22.68 -3.30
CA GLY A 321 -13.54 23.88 -4.11
C GLY A 321 -13.00 23.58 -5.51
N PRO A 322 -13.14 24.51 -6.47
CA PRO A 322 -12.56 24.36 -7.81
C PRO A 322 -11.03 24.23 -7.80
N GLU A 323 -10.39 24.57 -6.67
CA GLU A 323 -8.97 24.38 -6.38
C GLU A 323 -8.82 23.43 -5.19
N PHE A 324 -8.24 22.25 -5.42
CA PHE A 324 -7.87 21.32 -4.35
C PHE A 324 -6.94 22.02 -3.36
N SER A 325 -7.40 22.27 -2.13
CA SER A 325 -6.61 22.97 -1.12
C SER A 325 -5.91 21.97 -0.21
N ILE A 326 -4.76 21.48 -0.63
CA ILE A 326 -4.04 20.31 -0.06
C ILE A 326 -2.70 20.67 0.56
N SER A 327 -2.35 21.96 0.57
CA SER A 327 -1.09 22.45 1.12
C SER A 327 -1.15 22.59 2.64
N HIS A 328 0.02 22.68 3.29
CA HIS A 328 0.10 23.01 4.71
C HIS A 328 -0.55 24.38 5.01
N ASP A 329 -0.41 25.34 4.10
CA ASP A 329 -1.01 26.67 4.25
C ASP A 329 -2.55 26.61 4.20
N ASP A 330 -3.11 25.81 3.29
CA ASP A 330 -4.55 25.58 3.23
C ASP A 330 -5.08 24.94 4.52
N PHE A 331 -4.33 24.02 5.12
CA PHE A 331 -4.66 23.45 6.41
C PHE A 331 -4.68 24.53 7.49
N LEU A 332 -3.63 25.35 7.61
CA LEU A 332 -3.56 26.41 8.60
C LEU A 332 -4.67 27.47 8.44
N ASP A 333 -5.00 27.83 7.22
CA ASP A 333 -5.92 28.94 6.94
C ASP A 333 -7.39 28.50 6.91
N ARG A 334 -7.68 27.28 6.47
CA ARG A 334 -9.07 26.82 6.20
C ARG A 334 -9.54 25.72 7.13
N VAL A 335 -8.64 24.86 7.58
CA VAL A 335 -8.96 23.66 8.38
C VAL A 335 -8.77 23.94 9.86
N LEU A 336 -7.57 24.33 10.27
CA LEU A 336 -7.18 24.52 11.66
C LEU A 336 -8.15 25.42 12.45
N PRO A 337 -8.68 26.53 11.90
CA PRO A 337 -9.62 27.39 12.64
C PRO A 337 -10.98 26.73 12.91
N ARG A 338 -11.29 25.59 12.28
CA ARG A 338 -12.55 24.86 12.41
C ARG A 338 -12.41 23.58 13.24
N LEU A 339 -11.18 23.19 13.60
CA LEU A 339 -10.93 22.01 14.41
C LEU A 339 -11.33 22.26 15.87
N THR A 340 -11.72 21.17 16.52
CA THR A 340 -12.09 21.10 17.94
C THR A 340 -11.22 20.06 18.64
N ASP A 341 -11.22 20.06 19.98
CA ASP A 341 -10.44 19.10 20.78
C ASP A 341 -10.85 17.62 20.55
N ASP A 342 -12.01 17.40 19.93
CA ASP A 342 -12.52 16.07 19.58
C ASP A 342 -12.10 15.60 18.17
N ASP A 343 -11.42 16.45 17.38
CA ASP A 343 -10.92 16.10 16.06
C ASP A 343 -9.51 15.50 16.15
N ALA A 344 -9.20 14.56 15.26
CA ALA A 344 -7.88 13.92 15.21
C ALA A 344 -7.01 14.53 14.10
N VAL A 345 -5.78 14.93 14.43
CA VAL A 345 -4.77 15.33 13.44
C VAL A 345 -3.58 14.38 13.49
N LEU A 346 -3.33 13.67 12.38
CA LEU A 346 -2.24 12.72 12.23
C LEU A 346 -1.07 13.36 11.49
N LEU A 347 0.04 13.56 12.19
CA LEU A 347 1.29 14.10 11.62
C LEU A 347 2.16 12.96 11.05
N LEU A 348 2.55 13.04 9.78
CA LEU A 348 3.39 12.07 9.08
C LEU A 348 4.71 12.71 8.63
N TYR A 349 5.78 12.49 9.39
CA TYR A 349 7.11 13.06 9.12
C TYR A 349 8.23 12.04 9.36
N SER A 350 9.46 12.41 8.98
CA SER A 350 10.66 11.61 9.21
C SER A 350 11.77 12.44 9.85
N ASP A 351 12.51 11.87 10.81
CA ASP A 351 13.64 12.52 11.49
C ASP A 351 14.79 12.89 10.53
N SER A 352 14.85 12.25 9.36
CA SER A 352 15.84 12.50 8.33
C SER A 352 15.47 13.69 7.44
N GLY A 353 15.60 14.91 7.97
CA GLY A 353 16.10 16.10 7.25
C GLY A 353 15.44 16.63 5.97
N GLU A 354 14.33 16.08 5.45
CA GLU A 354 13.64 16.67 4.26
C GLU A 354 12.73 17.85 4.63
N THR A 355 12.71 18.29 5.89
CA THR A 355 11.85 19.38 6.37
C THR A 355 12.59 20.28 7.34
N SER A 356 13.10 21.41 6.86
CA SER A 356 12.90 22.63 7.63
C SER A 356 11.42 22.98 7.46
N ALA A 357 10.59 22.68 8.46
CA ALA A 357 9.21 23.16 8.41
C ALA A 357 9.24 24.70 8.48
N PRO A 358 8.29 25.41 7.84
CA PRO A 358 8.10 26.81 8.17
C PRO A 358 7.76 26.93 9.66
N SER A 359 8.40 27.89 10.33
CA SER A 359 8.50 28.11 11.78
C SER A 359 7.18 28.14 12.59
N ARG A 360 6.02 28.03 11.94
CA ARG A 360 4.70 27.95 12.59
C ARG A 360 4.30 26.53 12.98
N LEU A 361 4.70 25.51 12.22
CA LEU A 361 4.36 24.09 12.48
C LEU A 361 5.37 23.36 13.36
N ASP A 362 6.60 23.87 13.50
CA ASP A 362 7.60 23.34 14.44
C ASP A 362 7.07 23.31 15.89
N ARG A 363 6.24 24.31 16.27
CA ARG A 363 5.63 24.37 17.62
C ARG A 363 4.68 23.20 17.88
N LEU A 364 3.92 22.76 16.87
CA LEU A 364 3.02 21.60 16.98
C LEU A 364 3.78 20.27 17.02
N GLN A 365 4.89 20.15 16.27
CA GLN A 365 5.75 18.96 16.33
C GLN A 365 6.36 18.80 17.74
N THR A 366 6.89 19.90 18.29
CA THR A 366 7.52 19.93 19.63
C THR A 366 6.50 19.62 20.74
N GLU A 367 5.24 20.04 20.60
CA GLU A 367 4.17 19.72 21.55
C GLU A 367 3.70 18.25 21.46
N SER A 368 3.79 17.60 20.29
CA SER A 368 3.43 16.18 20.13
C SER A 368 4.48 15.18 20.66
N GLU A 369 5.74 15.62 20.79
CA GLU A 369 6.84 14.79 21.33
C GLU A 369 6.77 14.60 22.86
N LEU A 370 5.87 15.31 23.56
CA LEU A 370 5.69 15.22 25.02
C LEU A 370 5.06 13.92 25.52
N SER A 371 4.71 12.96 24.66
CA SER A 371 4.19 11.65 25.09
C SER A 371 5.23 10.52 25.03
N SER A 372 6.48 10.78 25.47
CA SER A 372 7.50 9.75 25.68
C SER A 372 7.27 8.91 26.95
N HIS A 373 6.03 8.47 27.19
CA HIS A 373 5.65 7.66 28.35
C HIS A 373 5.61 6.18 27.96
N SER A 374 5.92 5.29 28.92
CA SER A 374 5.85 3.84 28.69
C SER A 374 4.40 3.38 28.43
N GLU A 375 4.24 2.25 27.73
CA GLU A 375 2.92 1.69 27.35
C GLU A 375 1.96 1.59 28.55
N SER A 376 2.48 1.15 29.70
CA SER A 376 1.74 1.06 30.97
C SER A 376 1.30 2.41 31.53
N GLN A 377 2.10 3.46 31.36
CA GLN A 377 1.77 4.81 31.87
C GLN A 377 0.74 5.51 30.97
N CYS A 378 0.79 5.29 29.65
CA CYS A 378 -0.19 5.82 28.71
C CYS A 378 -1.55 5.14 28.86
N GLU A 379 -1.57 3.82 29.04
CA GLU A 379 -2.79 3.05 29.33
C GLU A 379 -3.41 3.47 30.66
N GLU A 380 -2.59 3.62 31.71
CA GLU A 380 -3.03 4.13 33.01
C GLU A 380 -3.61 5.54 32.89
N ALA A 381 -2.95 6.45 32.17
CA ALA A 381 -3.44 7.82 31.98
C ALA A 381 -4.72 7.88 31.15
N LEU A 382 -4.88 7.01 30.15
CA LEU A 382 -6.09 6.92 29.33
C LEU A 382 -7.27 6.37 30.14
N LEU A 383 -7.05 5.31 30.92
CA LEU A 383 -8.08 4.75 31.79
C LEU A 383 -8.46 5.72 32.90
N LYS A 384 -7.50 6.42 33.53
CA LYS A 384 -7.80 7.47 34.52
C LYS A 384 -8.70 8.56 33.93
N ALA A 385 -8.47 8.92 32.68
CA ALA A 385 -9.28 9.91 31.98
C ALA A 385 -10.67 9.38 31.58
N ILE A 386 -10.78 8.13 31.14
CA ILE A 386 -12.06 7.47 30.80
C ILE A 386 -12.96 7.33 32.04
N TYR A 387 -12.37 6.97 33.18
CA TYR A 387 -13.10 6.73 34.44
C TYR A 387 -13.16 7.95 35.35
N GLN A 388 -12.49 9.05 35.00
CA GLN A 388 -12.37 10.28 35.79
C GLN A 388 -11.89 10.02 37.23
N VAL A 389 -10.83 9.23 37.39
CA VAL A 389 -10.24 8.85 38.69
C VAL A 389 -8.73 9.13 38.73
N ASP A 390 -8.22 9.55 39.88
CA ASP A 390 -6.78 9.82 40.07
C ASP A 390 -5.96 8.53 40.27
N LYS A 391 -6.60 7.45 40.72
CA LYS A 391 -6.04 6.10 40.89
C LYS A 391 -6.98 5.04 40.32
N LEU A 392 -6.43 4.09 39.56
CA LEU A 392 -7.19 2.97 39.01
C LEU A 392 -7.29 1.86 40.04
N SER A 393 -8.50 1.32 40.23
CA SER A 393 -8.70 0.09 40.99
C SER A 393 -8.33 -1.14 40.15
N GLU A 394 -8.01 -2.25 40.81
CA GLU A 394 -7.66 -3.52 40.16
C GLU A 394 -8.78 -4.04 39.27
N ASP A 395 -10.04 -3.78 39.64
CA ASP A 395 -11.23 -4.11 38.86
C ASP A 395 -11.30 -3.34 37.53
N ILE A 396 -10.82 -2.09 37.48
CA ILE A 396 -10.77 -1.31 36.23
C ILE A 396 -9.63 -1.81 35.36
N MET A 397 -8.45 -2.09 35.93
CA MET A 397 -7.31 -2.58 35.15
C MET A 397 -7.53 -3.96 34.54
N THR A 398 -8.41 -4.77 35.14
CA THR A 398 -8.74 -6.13 34.68
C THR A 398 -10.03 -6.20 33.87
N CYS A 399 -10.72 -5.07 33.70
CA CYS A 399 -11.96 -5.00 32.94
C CYS A 399 -11.75 -5.25 31.45
N SER A 400 -12.78 -5.78 30.79
CA SER A 400 -12.73 -5.98 29.34
C SER A 400 -12.70 -4.65 28.60
N LEU A 401 -12.01 -4.60 27.46
CA LEU A 401 -11.95 -3.41 26.61
C LEU A 401 -13.35 -2.87 26.25
N LYS A 402 -14.35 -3.76 26.07
CA LYS A 402 -15.75 -3.37 25.83
C LYS A 402 -16.33 -2.52 26.97
N THR A 403 -15.96 -2.81 28.21
CA THR A 403 -16.39 -2.05 29.40
C THR A 403 -15.77 -0.65 29.41
N HIS A 404 -14.50 -0.54 29.01
CA HIS A 404 -13.82 0.76 28.86
C HIS A 404 -14.48 1.61 27.77
N THR A 405 -14.74 1.01 26.60
CA THR A 405 -15.39 1.71 25.47
C THR A 405 -16.80 2.18 25.82
N HIS A 406 -17.58 1.36 26.50
CA HIS A 406 -18.93 1.74 26.96
C HIS A 406 -18.92 2.86 28.00
N THR A 407 -17.92 2.89 28.87
CA THR A 407 -17.76 3.92 29.89
C THR A 407 -17.29 5.24 29.28
N ALA A 408 -16.32 5.19 28.37
CA ALA A 408 -15.84 6.35 27.61
C ALA A 408 -16.96 7.03 26.83
N GLY A 409 -17.86 6.26 26.20
CA GLY A 409 -19.01 6.80 25.45
C GLY A 409 -20.04 7.54 26.30
N LYS A 410 -19.99 7.44 27.64
CA LYS A 410 -20.86 8.17 28.58
C LYS A 410 -20.17 9.37 29.24
N ALA A 411 -18.85 9.47 29.16
CA ALA A 411 -18.08 10.53 29.79
C ALA A 411 -18.19 11.83 28.98
N LYS A 412 -18.91 12.84 29.52
CA LYS A 412 -19.17 14.12 28.84
C LYS A 412 -17.99 15.09 28.77
N LYS A 413 -16.83 14.76 29.35
CA LYS A 413 -15.60 15.54 29.29
C LYS A 413 -14.42 14.59 29.49
N VAL A 414 -13.74 14.24 28.41
CA VAL A 414 -12.43 13.58 28.49
C VAL A 414 -11.41 14.59 27.98
N ARG A 415 -10.77 15.26 28.97
CA ARG A 415 -9.50 16.02 28.93
C ARG A 415 -9.49 17.53 28.62
N GLN A 416 -9.20 18.30 29.67
CA GLN A 416 -7.97 19.10 29.74
C GLN A 416 -6.96 18.30 30.58
N CYS A 417 -5.82 17.92 29.99
CA CYS A 417 -4.53 17.62 30.63
C CYS A 417 -3.53 17.18 29.56
#